data_AF-A0A961NWZ3-F1
#
_entry.id   AF-A0A961NWZ3-F1
#
_cell.length_a   1.000
_cell.length_b   1.000
_cell.length_c   1.000
_cell.angle_alpha   90.00
_cell.angle_beta   90.00
_cell.angle_gamma   90.00
#
_symmetry.space_group_name_H-M   'P 1'
#
loop_
_entity.id
_entity.type
_entity.pdbx_description
1 polymer ?
#
loop_
_entity_poly.entity_id
_entity_poly.type
_entity_poly.pdbx_seq_one_letter_code
_entity_poly.pdbx_strand_id
1 'polypeptide(L)'
;MPSARPALRPVARLAASAAVLVAVAWPGQAEQFTTAEEVKPMLDFTRADWVSLREFNGDDQLLFTHILAWRCGIDRISYAVNGGDRERLAVEPCYEGETRPNDFKDNSILPYVTFPAGSVTAVTVWLNYDDGSTDKEDYKRKAILSR
;
A
#
# COMPACT_ATOMS: atom_id res chain seq x y z
N MET A 1 42.04 -83.72 -14.62
CA MET A 1 40.68 -83.32 -15.04
C MET A 1 40.47 -81.87 -14.62
N PRO A 2 40.22 -80.96 -15.58
CA PRO A 2 39.90 -79.56 -15.29
C PRO A 2 38.44 -79.46 -14.86
N SER A 3 38.07 -78.47 -14.04
CA SER A 3 36.83 -77.69 -14.20
C SER A 3 36.54 -76.84 -12.96
N ALA A 4 36.55 -75.54 -13.21
CA ALA A 4 35.72 -74.49 -12.64
C ALA A 4 35.53 -74.40 -11.11
N ARG A 5 35.98 -73.28 -10.54
CA ARG A 5 35.21 -72.59 -9.50
C ARG A 5 34.99 -71.13 -9.90
N PRO A 6 33.83 -70.55 -9.55
CA PRO A 6 33.25 -69.42 -10.26
C PRO A 6 33.70 -68.08 -9.68
N ALA A 7 33.62 -67.06 -10.52
CA ALA A 7 33.87 -65.67 -10.18
C ALA A 7 32.88 -65.16 -9.12
N LEU A 8 33.41 -64.65 -8.00
CA LEU A 8 32.65 -63.77 -7.11
C LEU A 8 32.87 -62.33 -7.54
N ARG A 9 31.83 -61.72 -8.09
CA ARG A 9 31.76 -60.26 -8.28
C ARG A 9 31.52 -59.59 -6.93
N PRO A 10 32.23 -58.52 -6.57
CA PRO A 10 31.89 -57.73 -5.41
C PRO A 10 30.56 -57.01 -5.69
N VAL A 11 29.55 -57.28 -4.87
CA VAL A 11 28.30 -56.52 -4.88
C VAL A 11 28.62 -55.16 -4.26
N ALA A 12 28.82 -54.16 -5.11
CA ALA A 12 28.94 -52.77 -4.68
C ALA A 12 27.62 -52.38 -4.00
N ARG A 13 27.65 -52.19 -2.68
CA ARG A 13 26.55 -51.58 -1.94
C ARG A 13 26.52 -50.10 -2.31
N LEU A 14 25.65 -49.72 -3.24
CA LEU A 14 25.25 -48.32 -3.41
C LEU A 14 24.49 -47.89 -2.16
N ALA A 15 25.16 -47.17 -1.27
CA ALA A 15 24.49 -46.37 -0.25
C ALA A 15 23.87 -45.16 -0.95
N ALA A 16 22.57 -45.24 -1.25
CA ALA A 16 21.80 -44.09 -1.71
C ALA A 16 21.53 -43.16 -0.53
N SER A 17 22.38 -42.15 -0.35
CA SER A 17 22.12 -41.05 0.58
C SER A 17 21.01 -40.17 0.03
N ALA A 18 19.80 -40.30 0.58
CA ALA A 18 18.70 -39.37 0.30
C ALA A 18 18.97 -38.04 1.02
N ALA A 19 19.46 -37.03 0.29
CA ALA A 19 19.52 -35.66 0.81
C ALA A 19 18.10 -35.09 0.86
N VAL A 20 17.52 -35.03 2.06
CA VAL A 20 16.24 -34.35 2.30
C VAL A 20 16.49 -32.84 2.28
N LEU A 21 16.06 -32.17 1.21
CA LEU A 21 16.00 -30.71 1.15
C LEU A 21 14.82 -30.24 2.00
N VAL A 22 15.11 -29.79 3.22
CA VAL A 22 14.13 -29.07 4.05
C VAL A 22 14.03 -27.65 3.49
N ALA A 23 12.96 -27.38 2.72
CA ALA A 23 12.59 -26.02 2.36
C ALA A 23 12.11 -25.30 3.63
N VAL A 24 12.98 -24.52 4.25
CA VAL A 24 12.60 -23.62 5.34
C VAL A 24 11.88 -22.44 4.68
N ALA A 25 10.55 -22.44 4.75
CA ALA A 25 9.78 -21.25 4.42
C ALA A 25 10.09 -20.18 5.47
N TRP A 26 10.86 -19.15 5.09
CA TRP A 26 11.00 -17.98 5.94
C TRP A 26 9.64 -17.29 6.05
N PRO A 27 9.19 -16.92 7.27
CA PRO A 27 8.03 -16.06 7.39
C PRO A 27 8.35 -14.75 6.66
N GLY A 28 7.56 -14.41 5.64
CA GLY A 28 7.63 -13.09 5.04
C GLY A 28 7.38 -12.05 6.12
N GLN A 29 8.31 -11.11 6.28
CA GLN A 29 8.03 -9.94 7.10
C GLN A 29 6.88 -9.20 6.42
N ALA A 30 5.81 -8.92 7.14
CA ALA A 30 4.76 -8.06 6.61
C ALA A 30 5.37 -6.68 6.35
N GLU A 31 5.28 -6.18 5.12
CA GLU A 31 5.66 -4.82 4.77
C GLU A 31 4.83 -3.86 5.63
N GLN A 32 5.50 -2.94 6.32
CA GLN A 32 4.84 -1.99 7.21
C GLN A 32 4.32 -0.76 6.45
N PHE A 33 4.73 -0.58 5.19
CA PHE A 33 4.31 0.51 4.31
C PHE A 33 4.57 1.89 4.94
N THR A 34 5.83 2.08 5.37
CA THR A 34 6.29 3.28 6.07
C THR A 34 7.28 4.11 5.26
N THR A 35 7.59 3.69 4.03
CA THR A 35 8.52 4.40 3.13
C THR A 35 7.88 4.67 1.78
N ALA A 36 8.39 5.67 1.06
CA ALA A 36 7.94 5.97 -0.30
C ALA A 36 8.12 4.78 -1.25
N GLU A 37 9.23 4.06 -1.15
CA GLU A 37 9.52 2.89 -2.01
C GLU A 37 8.42 1.82 -1.91
N GLU A 38 7.90 1.58 -0.70
CA GLU A 38 6.84 0.60 -0.44
C GLU A 38 5.46 1.11 -0.88
N VAL A 39 5.12 2.38 -0.59
CA VAL A 39 3.75 2.88 -0.80
C VAL A 39 3.48 3.37 -2.21
N LYS A 40 4.48 3.92 -2.91
CA LYS A 40 4.29 4.54 -4.22
C LYS A 40 3.71 3.58 -5.26
N PRO A 41 4.18 2.34 -5.41
CA PRO A 41 3.57 1.40 -6.34
C PRO A 41 2.08 1.19 -6.07
N MET A 42 1.70 1.04 -4.79
CA MET A 42 0.29 0.83 -4.40
C MET A 42 -0.58 2.05 -4.72
N LEU A 43 -0.07 3.24 -4.45
CA LEU A 43 -0.76 4.49 -4.78
C LEU A 43 -0.82 4.74 -6.28
N ASP A 44 0.22 4.40 -7.04
CA ASP A 44 0.27 4.56 -8.50
C ASP A 44 -0.81 3.71 -9.18
N PHE A 45 -0.97 2.45 -8.75
CA PHE A 45 -2.03 1.56 -9.26
C PHE A 45 -3.45 2.03 -8.94
N THR A 46 -3.60 2.86 -7.91
CA THR A 46 -4.90 3.28 -7.39
C THR A 46 -5.15 4.79 -7.52
N ARG A 47 -4.41 5.48 -8.40
CA ARG A 47 -4.59 6.91 -8.66
C ARG A 47 -6.04 7.30 -8.85
N ALA A 48 -6.79 6.54 -9.63
CA ALA A 48 -8.21 6.83 -9.88
C ALA A 48 -9.08 6.89 -8.61
N ASP A 49 -8.65 6.25 -7.52
CA ASP A 49 -9.43 6.01 -6.30
C ASP A 49 -8.83 6.67 -5.05
N TRP A 50 -7.80 7.51 -5.19
CA TRP A 50 -7.16 8.19 -4.05
C TRP A 50 -8.15 8.99 -3.20
N VAL A 51 -9.11 9.64 -3.85
CA VAL A 51 -10.17 10.37 -3.20
C VAL A 51 -11.52 9.94 -3.74
N SER A 52 -12.52 10.00 -2.87
CA SER A 52 -13.92 9.87 -3.25
C SER A 52 -14.70 11.06 -2.72
N LEU A 53 -15.81 11.36 -3.36
CA LEU A 53 -16.72 12.42 -2.98
C LEU A 53 -18.07 11.78 -2.66
N ARG A 54 -18.70 12.18 -1.57
CA ARG A 54 -20.09 11.80 -1.30
C ARG A 54 -20.90 13.00 -0.88
N GLU A 55 -22.19 12.96 -1.18
CA GLU A 55 -23.16 13.90 -0.65
C GLU A 55 -23.72 13.33 0.66
N PHE A 56 -23.49 13.98 1.79
CA PHE A 56 -23.93 13.49 3.08
C PHE A 56 -24.24 14.65 4.04
N ASN A 57 -25.38 14.57 4.73
CA ASN A 57 -25.85 15.60 5.67
C ASN A 57 -25.92 17.03 5.10
N GLY A 58 -26.15 17.17 3.79
CA GLY A 58 -26.22 18.49 3.14
C GLY A 58 -24.86 19.07 2.78
N ASP A 59 -23.79 18.29 2.88
CA ASP A 59 -22.44 18.67 2.48
C ASP A 59 -21.90 17.75 1.38
N ASP A 60 -20.99 18.30 0.58
CA ASP A 60 -20.05 17.52 -0.19
C ASP A 60 -18.89 17.12 0.74
N GLN A 61 -18.71 15.82 1.00
CA GLN A 61 -17.58 15.32 1.78
C GLN A 61 -16.55 14.71 0.84
N LEU A 62 -15.36 15.32 0.79
CA LEU A 62 -14.21 14.81 0.05
C LEU A 62 -13.39 13.90 0.96
N LEU A 63 -13.46 12.59 0.72
CA LEU A 63 -12.80 11.56 1.51
C LEU A 63 -11.40 11.26 0.99
N PHE A 64 -10.48 11.07 1.93
CA PHE A 64 -9.08 10.71 1.70
C PHE A 64 -8.72 9.35 2.30
N THR A 65 -9.71 8.58 2.79
CA THR A 65 -9.51 7.31 3.51
C THR A 65 -8.58 6.34 2.76
N HIS A 66 -8.66 6.28 1.43
CA HIS A 66 -7.81 5.42 0.62
C HIS A 66 -6.34 5.79 0.73
N ILE A 67 -5.97 7.05 0.49
CA ILE A 67 -4.58 7.52 0.66
C ILE A 67 -4.13 7.36 2.11
N LEU A 68 -5.00 7.70 3.07
CA LEU A 68 -4.65 7.71 4.49
C LEU A 68 -4.31 6.32 5.04
N ALA A 69 -4.76 5.24 4.39
CA ALA A 69 -4.32 3.87 4.69
C ALA A 69 -2.83 3.61 4.38
N TRP A 70 -2.18 4.51 3.64
CA TRP A 70 -0.76 4.46 3.25
C TRP A 70 0.03 5.66 3.79
N ARG A 71 -0.55 6.45 4.71
CA ARG A 71 -0.01 7.76 5.12
C ARG A 71 1.41 7.72 5.67
N CYS A 72 1.85 6.59 6.22
CA CYS A 72 3.18 6.47 6.80
C CYS A 72 4.30 6.59 5.78
N GLY A 73 4.06 6.21 4.52
CA GLY A 73 5.01 6.46 3.43
C GLY A 73 4.84 7.81 2.75
N ILE A 74 4.03 8.73 3.28
CA ILE A 74 3.73 10.04 2.68
C ILE A 74 4.10 11.15 3.67
N ASP A 75 5.01 12.05 3.29
CA ASP A 75 5.37 13.22 4.12
C ASP A 75 4.23 14.26 4.18
N ARG A 76 3.59 14.50 3.03
CA ARG A 76 2.51 15.49 2.96
C ARG A 76 1.47 15.14 1.90
N ILE A 77 0.21 15.24 2.32
CA ILE A 77 -0.96 15.23 1.46
C ILE A 77 -1.46 16.67 1.32
N SER A 78 -1.70 17.11 0.09
CA SER A 78 -2.32 18.40 -0.19
C SER A 78 -3.43 18.26 -1.22
N TYR A 79 -4.41 19.16 -1.19
CA TYR A 79 -5.48 19.20 -2.17
C TYR A 79 -5.82 20.63 -2.57
N ALA A 80 -6.52 20.78 -3.69
CA ALA A 80 -7.15 22.02 -4.11
C ALA A 80 -8.52 21.67 -4.71
N VAL A 81 -9.52 22.52 -4.45
CA VAL A 81 -10.87 22.33 -4.99
C VAL A 81 -11.19 23.46 -5.95
N ASN A 82 -11.78 23.11 -7.11
CA ASN A 82 -12.22 24.06 -8.15
C ASN A 82 -11.11 25.02 -8.64
N GLY A 83 -9.85 24.59 -8.60
CA GLY A 83 -8.70 25.44 -8.97
C GLY A 83 -8.37 26.54 -7.96
N GLY A 84 -8.90 26.43 -6.73
CA GLY A 84 -8.54 27.31 -5.62
C GLY A 84 -7.15 27.02 -5.05
N ASP A 85 -6.91 27.53 -3.84
CA ASP A 85 -5.61 27.41 -3.19
C ASP A 85 -5.27 25.95 -2.84
N ARG A 86 -3.97 25.66 -2.81
CA ARG A 86 -3.45 24.36 -2.37
C ARG A 86 -3.41 24.31 -0.84
N GLU A 87 -4.28 23.50 -0.27
CA GLU A 87 -4.41 23.29 1.17
C GLU A 87 -3.68 22.01 1.61
N ARG A 88 -3.14 22.01 2.84
CA ARG A 88 -2.57 20.82 3.46
C ARG A 88 -3.67 20.06 4.20
N LEU A 89 -3.78 18.76 3.95
CA LEU A 89 -4.67 17.89 4.72
C LEU A 89 -4.10 17.67 6.12
N ALA A 90 -4.93 17.81 7.16
CA ALA A 90 -4.59 17.40 8.52
C ALA A 90 -4.61 15.87 8.61
N VAL A 91 -3.54 15.29 9.15
CA VAL A 91 -3.36 13.82 9.25
C VAL A 91 -2.74 13.46 10.58
N GLU A 92 -2.98 12.22 11.02
CA GLU A 92 -2.29 11.62 12.15
C GLU A 92 -0.78 11.42 11.86
N PRO A 93 0.09 11.44 12.88
CA PRO A 93 1.53 11.12 12.74
C PRO A 93 1.74 9.64 12.50
N CYS A 94 2.78 9.20 11.77
CA CYS A 94 3.05 7.76 11.59
C CYS A 94 3.31 7.08 12.93
N TYR A 95 2.61 5.97 13.20
CA TYR A 95 2.79 5.19 14.42
C TYR A 95 3.91 4.16 14.22
N GLU A 96 5.11 4.65 13.89
CA GLU A 96 6.27 3.81 13.66
C GLU A 96 6.58 2.90 14.87
N GLY A 97 7.05 1.69 14.59
CA GLY A 97 7.35 0.68 15.61
C GLY A 97 6.15 -0.12 16.09
N GLU A 98 4.93 0.22 15.67
CA GLU A 98 3.75 -0.59 15.92
C GLU A 98 3.49 -1.63 14.82
N THR A 99 2.73 -2.68 15.13
CA THR A 99 2.38 -3.72 14.16
C THR A 99 1.56 -3.17 12.97
N ARG A 100 0.81 -2.09 13.18
CA ARG A 100 -0.06 -1.46 12.18
C ARG A 100 0.11 0.07 12.21
N PRO A 101 1.19 0.59 11.61
CA PRO A 101 1.56 1.99 11.77
C PRO A 101 0.59 2.97 11.08
N ASN A 102 -0.17 2.49 10.08
CA ASN A 102 -1.18 3.26 9.33
C ASN A 102 -2.60 3.20 9.95
N ASP A 103 -2.82 2.47 11.05
CA ASP A 103 -4.15 2.44 11.70
C ASP A 103 -4.55 3.84 12.18
N PHE A 104 -5.83 4.18 12.03
CA PHE A 104 -6.41 5.42 12.55
C PHE A 104 -6.71 5.29 14.03
N LYS A 105 -6.33 6.29 14.82
CA LYS A 105 -6.51 6.27 16.28
C LYS A 105 -7.08 7.56 16.86
N ASP A 106 -6.90 8.68 16.18
CA ASP A 106 -7.36 9.98 16.61
C ASP A 106 -8.71 10.33 15.99
N ASN A 107 -9.77 10.10 16.76
CA ASN A 107 -11.13 10.41 16.32
C ASN A 107 -11.42 11.92 16.14
N SER A 108 -10.50 12.81 16.52
CA SER A 108 -10.61 14.25 16.26
C SER A 108 -10.14 14.63 14.85
N ILE A 109 -9.37 13.77 14.19
CA ILE A 109 -8.91 13.97 12.81
C ILE A 109 -9.81 13.15 11.89
N LEU A 110 -10.58 13.85 11.06
CA LEU A 110 -11.51 13.21 10.13
C LEU A 110 -10.80 12.82 8.83
N PRO A 111 -11.13 11.66 8.22
CA PRO A 111 -10.57 11.24 6.94
C PRO A 111 -11.23 11.95 5.75
N TYR A 112 -11.89 13.08 5.98
CA TYR A 112 -12.57 13.87 4.97
C TYR A 112 -12.60 15.35 5.34
N VAL A 113 -12.78 16.20 4.34
CA VAL A 113 -13.13 17.62 4.51
C VAL A 113 -14.49 17.89 3.90
N THR A 114 -15.20 18.89 4.41
CA THR A 114 -16.55 19.24 3.97
C THR A 114 -16.57 20.53 3.17
N PHE A 115 -17.43 20.55 2.17
CA PHE A 115 -17.74 21.71 1.35
C PHE A 115 -19.26 21.86 1.23
N PRO A 116 -19.77 23.05 0.87
CA PRO A 116 -21.19 23.23 0.59
C PRO A 116 -21.70 22.21 -0.43
N ALA A 117 -22.92 21.69 -0.25
CA ALA A 117 -23.53 20.74 -1.18
C ALA A 117 -23.41 21.17 -2.65
N GLY A 118 -22.96 20.24 -3.49
CA GLY A 118 -22.84 20.42 -4.93
C GLY A 118 -21.75 21.40 -5.38
N SER A 119 -20.96 21.96 -4.46
CA SER A 119 -19.94 22.97 -4.80
C SER A 119 -18.67 22.37 -5.39
N VAL A 120 -18.34 21.11 -5.09
CA VAL A 120 -17.10 20.47 -5.57
C VAL A 120 -17.28 20.03 -7.03
N THR A 121 -16.56 20.64 -7.96
CA THR A 121 -16.63 20.31 -9.40
C THR A 121 -15.35 19.66 -9.91
N ALA A 122 -14.20 20.02 -9.34
CA ALA A 122 -12.91 19.44 -9.62
C ALA A 122 -12.04 19.42 -8.36
N VAL A 123 -11.17 18.41 -8.27
CA VAL A 123 -10.23 18.24 -7.16
C VAL A 123 -8.86 17.95 -7.76
N THR A 124 -7.82 18.55 -7.19
CA THR A 124 -6.43 18.19 -7.47
C THR A 124 -5.81 17.70 -6.18
N VAL A 125 -5.06 16.60 -6.23
CA VAL A 125 -4.37 16.01 -5.07
C VAL A 125 -2.87 15.92 -5.37
N TRP A 126 -2.06 16.20 -4.36
CA TRP A 126 -0.62 16.01 -4.39
C TRP A 126 -0.17 15.17 -3.21
N LEU A 127 0.69 14.19 -3.50
CA LEU A 127 1.38 13.36 -2.52
C LEU A 127 2.87 13.67 -2.59
N ASN A 128 3.42 14.22 -1.51
CA ASN A 128 4.85 14.45 -1.35
C ASN A 128 5.43 13.34 -0.47
N TYR A 129 6.55 12.79 -0.90
CA TYR A 129 7.18 11.61 -0.31
C TYR A 129 8.49 11.97 0.40
N ASP A 130 8.96 11.08 1.27
CA ASP A 130 10.23 11.23 2.02
C ASP A 130 11.47 11.18 1.11
N ASP A 131 11.37 10.49 -0.04
CA ASP A 131 12.37 10.47 -1.11
C ASP A 131 12.44 11.80 -1.92
N GLY A 132 11.62 12.79 -1.58
CA GLY A 132 11.54 14.10 -2.23
C GLY A 132 10.74 14.10 -3.54
N SER A 133 10.27 12.95 -4.01
CA SER A 133 9.40 12.88 -5.18
C SER A 133 8.00 13.41 -4.88
N THR A 134 7.23 13.65 -5.93
CA THR A 134 5.85 14.14 -5.81
C THR A 134 5.00 13.52 -6.88
N ASP A 135 3.86 12.98 -6.47
CA ASP A 135 2.81 12.59 -7.38
C ASP A 135 1.64 13.57 -7.33
N LYS A 136 0.94 13.70 -8.46
CA LYS A 136 -0.22 14.56 -8.64
C LYS A 136 -1.30 13.81 -9.41
N GLU A 137 -2.56 14.04 -9.04
CA GLU A 137 -3.71 13.57 -9.82
C GLU A 137 -4.85 14.61 -9.83
N ASP A 138 -5.57 14.70 -10.95
CA ASP A 138 -6.66 15.66 -11.19
C ASP A 138 -7.99 14.93 -11.45
N TYR A 139 -9.02 15.26 -10.67
CA TYR A 139 -10.33 14.61 -10.72
C TYR A 139 -11.42 15.59 -11.13
N LYS A 140 -12.39 15.09 -11.89
CA LYS A 140 -13.69 15.74 -12.07
C LYS A 140 -14.70 15.11 -11.12
N ARG A 141 -15.65 15.90 -10.60
CA ARG A 141 -16.71 15.43 -9.67
C ARG A 141 -17.30 14.08 -10.08
N LYS A 142 -17.71 13.97 -11.35
CA LYS A 142 -18.35 12.76 -11.89
C LYS A 142 -17.49 11.49 -11.76
N ALA A 143 -16.17 11.61 -11.77
CA ALA A 143 -15.26 10.48 -11.66
C ALA A 143 -15.15 9.95 -10.23
N ILE A 144 -15.34 10.82 -9.23
CA ILE A 144 -15.11 10.51 -7.81
C ILE A 144 -16.38 10.52 -6.97
N LEU A 145 -17.52 10.94 -7.52
CA LEU A 145 -18.80 10.94 -6.82
C LEU A 145 -19.29 9.50 -6.61
N SER A 146 -19.25 9.07 -5.35
CA SER A 146 -19.85 7.83 -4.87
C SER A 146 -21.37 7.87 -5.05
N ARG A 147 -21.93 6.74 -5.47
CA ARG A 147 -23.38 6.57 -5.64
C ARG A 147 -24.11 6.39 -4.32
#